data_AF-X1FWT2-F1
#
_entry.id   AF-X1FWT2-F1
#
_cell.length_a   1.000
_cell.length_b   1.000
_cell.length_c   1.000
_cell.angle_alpha   90.00
_cell.angle_beta   90.00
_cell.angle_gamma   90.00
#
_symmetry.space_group_name_H-M   'P 1'
#
loop_
_entity.id
_entity.type
_entity.pdbx_description
1 polymer ?
#
loop_
_entity_poly.entity_id
_entity_poly.type
_entity_poly.pdbx_seq_one_letter_code
_entity_poly.pdbx_strand_id
1 'polypeptide(L)'
;MKGVQRSSNDGKPLLGLFLFGKMPTITVPKEETKKETKEESEVALVGKLQKFWREAEEGNASWVDRAIKNYDFYCGKQWDPKTLAALKKERRPALTINHILPTVNLLSGMERENRNDIKVYPMKGGTAIHADVFTGLSKHSMDKSNGEFEQSMQFLDGGIGGKGWIGLDISYEKDPINGDITIERDSSFDIKEDPNAKTYDLNKSAKYIIRYYWG
;
A
#
# COMPACT_ATOMS: atom_id res chain seq x y z
N MET A 1 38.58 60.47 -45.63
CA MET A 1 39.20 61.55 -44.82
C MET A 1 39.11 61.10 -43.35
N LYS A 2 40.22 60.62 -42.76
CA LYS A 2 41.04 61.28 -41.69
C LYS A 2 40.20 61.65 -40.45
N GLY A 3 40.51 61.30 -39.20
CA GLY A 3 41.57 60.56 -38.50
C GLY A 3 41.19 60.47 -37.00
N VAL A 4 41.50 59.39 -36.26
CA VAL A 4 42.62 59.23 -35.28
C VAL A 4 42.55 60.28 -34.14
N GLN A 5 42.41 59.95 -32.84
CA GLN A 5 43.47 59.34 -32.00
C GLN A 5 42.99 58.54 -30.76
N ARG A 6 43.86 57.62 -30.35
CA ARG A 6 43.90 56.81 -29.11
C ARG A 6 44.76 57.48 -28.02
N SER A 7 44.58 57.11 -26.75
CA SER A 7 45.63 56.82 -25.73
C SER A 7 44.91 56.50 -24.41
N SER A 8 44.90 55.30 -23.82
CA SER A 8 45.97 54.43 -23.26
C SER A 8 46.72 55.03 -22.06
N ASN A 9 46.86 54.15 -21.05
CA ASN A 9 47.68 54.16 -19.82
C ASN A 9 47.06 54.78 -18.57
N ASP A 10 47.24 54.26 -17.36
CA ASP A 10 47.63 52.94 -16.81
C ASP A 10 47.58 53.11 -15.28
N GLY A 11 47.18 52.08 -14.54
CA GLY A 11 47.86 51.75 -13.27
C GLY A 11 47.35 52.27 -11.92
N LYS A 12 46.65 51.36 -11.22
CA LYS A 12 46.86 50.92 -9.81
C LYS A 12 46.02 51.54 -8.66
N PRO A 13 45.80 50.77 -7.57
CA PRO A 13 44.47 50.43 -7.08
C PRO A 13 44.13 51.07 -5.73
N LEU A 14 42.83 51.23 -5.45
CA LEU A 14 42.34 51.56 -4.11
C LEU A 14 41.52 50.38 -3.58
N LEU A 15 42.04 49.80 -2.51
CA LEU A 15 41.37 48.81 -1.66
C LEU A 15 39.97 49.31 -1.29
N GLY A 16 38.95 48.64 -1.83
CA GLY A 16 37.55 48.77 -1.43
C GLY A 16 37.06 47.46 -0.84
N LEU A 17 37.28 47.30 0.46
CA LEU A 17 36.66 46.30 1.33
C LEU A 17 35.15 46.51 1.33
N PHE A 18 34.33 45.77 0.58
CA PHE A 18 32.89 45.64 0.90
C PHE A 18 32.26 44.36 0.31
N LEU A 19 31.69 43.57 1.22
CA LEU A 19 30.56 42.65 1.06
C LEU A 19 30.82 41.33 0.33
N PHE A 20 31.37 40.37 1.08
CA PHE A 20 31.02 38.95 0.93
C PHE A 20 29.49 38.81 0.93
N GLY A 21 28.91 38.61 -0.24
CA GLY A 21 27.50 38.25 -0.39
C GLY A 21 27.24 36.91 0.31
N LYS A 22 26.56 36.97 1.46
CA LYS A 22 26.00 35.80 2.15
C LYS A 22 25.14 35.03 1.14
N MET A 23 25.48 33.75 0.94
CA MET A 23 24.57 32.78 0.35
C MET A 23 23.26 32.79 1.17
N PRO A 24 22.08 32.78 0.55
CA PRO A 24 20.84 32.67 1.29
C PRO A 24 20.74 31.27 1.91
N THR A 25 21.04 31.18 3.20
CA THR A 25 20.67 30.04 4.03
C THR A 25 19.15 29.90 3.96
N ILE A 26 18.67 28.82 3.34
CA ILE A 26 17.26 28.43 3.40
C ILE A 26 16.99 28.01 4.84
N THR A 27 16.60 28.96 5.67
CA THR A 27 16.03 28.71 6.99
C THR A 27 14.66 28.09 6.77
N VAL A 28 14.55 26.78 6.96
CA VAL A 28 13.26 26.11 7.08
C VAL A 28 12.57 26.68 8.33
N PRO A 29 11.40 27.33 8.23
CA PRO A 29 10.66 27.73 9.41
C PRO A 29 10.16 26.46 10.12
N LYS A 30 10.83 26.09 11.21
CA LYS A 30 10.19 25.36 12.31
C LYS A 30 9.29 26.37 13.01
N GLU A 31 8.02 26.37 12.64
CA GLU A 31 6.99 26.92 13.51
C GLU A 31 5.81 25.96 13.57
N GLU A 32 5.51 25.64 14.82
CA GLU A 32 4.53 24.71 15.29
C GLU A 32 3.14 25.12 14.84
N THR A 33 2.38 24.16 14.33
CA THR A 33 0.92 24.19 14.49
C THR A 33 0.50 22.86 15.08
N LYS A 34 0.72 22.73 16.40
CA LYS A 34 -0.18 21.97 17.27
C LYS A 34 -1.59 22.51 17.03
N LYS A 35 -2.37 21.85 16.18
CA LYS A 35 -3.82 21.99 16.20
C LYS A 35 -4.33 21.03 17.26
N GLU A 36 -4.50 21.59 18.45
CA GLU A 36 -5.29 21.04 19.54
C GLU A 36 -6.65 20.59 19.00
N THR A 37 -6.77 19.30 18.71
CA THR A 37 -8.08 18.65 18.64
C THR A 37 -8.33 18.18 20.06
N LYS A 38 -9.29 18.81 20.73
CA LYS A 38 -9.79 18.50 22.08
C LYS A 38 -9.58 17.02 22.41
N GLU A 39 -8.89 16.74 23.52
CA GLU A 39 -8.86 15.43 24.15
C GLU A 39 -10.30 14.97 24.39
N GLU A 40 -10.88 14.28 23.41
CA GLU A 40 -11.94 13.34 23.70
C GLU A 40 -11.35 12.42 24.76
N SER A 41 -11.98 12.35 25.94
CA SER A 41 -11.45 11.55 27.05
C SER A 41 -11.04 10.18 26.51
N GLU A 42 -9.85 9.68 26.88
CA GLU A 42 -9.31 8.43 26.34
C GLU A 42 -10.34 7.28 26.45
N VAL A 43 -11.17 7.32 27.50
CA VAL A 43 -12.33 6.44 27.73
C VAL A 43 -13.36 6.49 26.59
N ALA A 44 -13.69 7.68 26.08
CA ALA A 44 -14.60 7.85 24.95
C ALA A 44 -14.00 7.32 23.64
N LEU A 45 -12.69 7.49 23.42
CA LEU A 45 -12.00 6.96 22.24
C LEU A 45 -12.00 5.42 22.25
N VAL A 46 -11.65 4.82 23.40
CA VAL A 46 -11.69 3.36 23.58
C VAL A 46 -13.11 2.82 23.39
N GLY A 47 -14.12 3.52 23.93
CA GLY A 47 -15.53 3.14 23.72
C GLY A 47 -15.95 3.18 22.25
N LYS A 48 -15.49 4.17 21.48
CA LYS A 48 -15.72 4.23 20.02
C LYS A 48 -15.00 3.08 19.30
N LEU A 49 -13.75 2.79 19.63
CA LEU A 49 -12.98 1.71 19.03
C LEU A 49 -13.62 0.34 19.28
N GLN A 50 -14.06 0.08 20.52
CA GLN A 50 -14.79 -1.16 20.85
C GLN A 50 -16.08 -1.30 20.05
N LYS A 51 -16.81 -0.19 19.85
CA LYS A 51 -18.02 -0.20 19.01
C LYS A 51 -17.69 -0.55 17.56
N PHE A 52 -16.67 0.08 16.98
CA PHE A 52 -16.24 -0.21 15.60
C PHE A 52 -15.73 -1.63 15.46
N TRP A 53 -14.98 -2.14 16.44
CA TRP A 53 -14.53 -3.53 16.43
C TRP A 53 -15.69 -4.51 16.39
N ARG A 54 -16.70 -4.32 17.25
CA ARG A 54 -17.88 -5.20 17.29
C ARG A 54 -18.69 -5.13 16.00
N GLU A 55 -18.92 -3.92 15.48
CA GLU A 55 -19.64 -3.73 14.22
C GLU A 55 -18.92 -4.42 13.05
N ALA A 56 -17.59 -4.26 12.97
CA ALA A 56 -16.77 -4.92 11.96
C ALA A 56 -16.78 -6.44 12.10
N GLU A 57 -16.71 -6.97 13.32
CA GLU A 57 -16.76 -8.42 13.57
C GLU A 57 -18.09 -9.03 13.10
N GLU A 58 -19.20 -8.44 13.54
CA GLU A 58 -20.54 -8.93 13.24
C GLU A 58 -20.84 -8.84 11.73
N GLY A 59 -20.44 -7.74 11.08
CA GLY A 59 -20.67 -7.55 9.66
C GLY A 59 -19.79 -8.44 8.78
N ASN A 60 -18.53 -8.67 9.17
CA ASN A 60 -17.59 -9.47 8.38
C ASN A 60 -17.67 -10.97 8.65
N ALA A 61 -18.33 -11.42 9.73
CA ALA A 61 -18.46 -12.83 10.10
C ALA A 61 -18.96 -13.71 8.92
N SER A 62 -20.02 -13.25 8.22
CA SER A 62 -20.57 -13.98 7.06
C SER A 62 -19.59 -14.11 5.88
N TRP A 63 -18.66 -13.16 5.75
CA TRP A 63 -17.60 -13.22 4.76
C TRP A 63 -16.48 -14.16 5.22
N VAL A 64 -16.08 -14.07 6.50
CA VAL A 64 -15.04 -14.94 7.09
C VAL A 64 -15.42 -16.42 6.97
N ASP A 65 -16.66 -16.79 7.30
CA ASP A 65 -17.16 -18.17 7.18
C ASP A 65 -17.06 -18.70 5.74
N ARG A 66 -17.41 -17.84 4.76
CA ARG A 66 -17.29 -18.18 3.34
C ARG A 66 -15.83 -18.28 2.90
N ALA A 67 -14.97 -17.37 3.36
CA ALA A 67 -13.56 -17.37 3.04
C ALA A 67 -12.89 -18.66 3.56
N ILE A 68 -13.12 -19.04 4.83
CA ILE A 68 -12.60 -20.29 5.42
C ILE A 68 -13.02 -21.49 4.57
N LYS A 69 -14.31 -21.58 4.21
CA LYS A 69 -14.83 -22.64 3.35
C LYS A 69 -14.17 -22.65 1.96
N ASN A 70 -13.91 -21.50 1.36
CA ASN A 70 -13.24 -21.40 0.08
C ASN A 70 -11.78 -21.89 0.15
N TYR A 71 -11.05 -21.54 1.21
CA TYR A 71 -9.69 -22.04 1.44
C TYR A 71 -9.68 -23.56 1.65
N ASP A 72 -10.65 -24.11 2.39
CA ASP A 72 -10.81 -25.56 2.55
C ASP A 72 -11.08 -26.25 1.20
N PHE A 73 -11.94 -25.66 0.36
CA PHE A 73 -12.24 -26.17 -0.98
C PHE A 73 -11.02 -26.15 -1.90
N TYR A 74 -10.22 -25.09 -1.82
CA TYR A 74 -8.95 -24.98 -2.54
C TYR A 74 -7.97 -26.09 -2.11
N CYS A 75 -7.89 -26.38 -0.80
CA CYS A 75 -7.08 -27.47 -0.24
C CYS A 75 -7.64 -28.88 -0.50
N GLY A 76 -8.82 -28.99 -1.12
CA GLY A 76 -9.47 -30.27 -1.43
C GLY A 76 -10.37 -30.84 -0.32
N LYS A 77 -10.57 -30.09 0.78
CA LYS A 77 -11.51 -30.43 1.86
C LYS A 77 -12.91 -29.95 1.50
N GLN A 78 -13.54 -30.64 0.56
CA GLN A 78 -14.85 -30.23 0.02
C GLN A 78 -16.06 -30.82 0.78
N TRP A 79 -15.84 -31.88 1.54
CA TRP A 79 -16.91 -32.61 2.23
C TRP A 79 -17.19 -32.04 3.61
N ASP A 80 -18.47 -32.02 3.97
CA ASP A 80 -18.85 -31.81 5.36
C ASP A 80 -18.31 -32.97 6.23
N PRO A 81 -17.74 -32.68 7.42
CA PRO A 81 -17.21 -33.71 8.31
C PRO A 81 -18.23 -34.81 8.67
N LYS A 82 -19.52 -34.49 8.76
CA LYS A 82 -20.58 -35.47 9.07
C LYS A 82 -20.78 -36.44 7.92
N THR A 83 -20.79 -35.95 6.68
CA THR A 83 -20.92 -36.77 5.48
C THR A 83 -19.70 -37.67 5.31
N LEU A 84 -18.50 -37.16 5.60
CA LEU A 84 -17.27 -37.95 5.57
C LEU A 84 -17.31 -39.10 6.60
N ALA A 85 -17.83 -38.85 7.81
CA ALA A 85 -18.01 -39.88 8.83
C ALA A 85 -19.04 -40.95 8.43
N ALA A 86 -20.13 -40.57 7.77
CA ALA A 86 -21.13 -41.49 7.24
C ALA A 86 -20.54 -42.39 6.14
N LEU A 87 -19.81 -41.82 5.18
CA LEU A 87 -19.14 -42.57 4.11
C LEU A 87 -18.10 -43.55 4.67
N LYS A 88 -17.36 -43.14 5.70
CA LYS A 88 -16.41 -44.01 6.40
C LYS A 88 -17.12 -45.19 7.08
N LYS A 89 -18.30 -44.97 7.66
CA LYS A 89 -19.14 -46.03 8.25
C LYS A 89 -19.66 -47.01 7.20
N GLU A 90 -20.00 -46.51 6.02
CA GLU A 90 -20.43 -47.31 4.86
C GLU A 90 -19.26 -47.98 4.11
N ARG A 91 -18.01 -47.79 4.57
CA ARG A 91 -16.77 -48.27 3.94
C ARG A 91 -16.61 -47.80 2.49
N ARG A 92 -17.17 -46.64 2.15
CA ARG A 92 -17.03 -46.01 0.83
C ARG A 92 -15.96 -44.91 0.89
N PRO A 93 -14.93 -44.94 0.01
CA PRO A 93 -13.96 -43.85 -0.05
C PRO A 93 -14.63 -42.58 -0.60
N ALA A 94 -14.41 -41.44 0.06
CA ALA A 94 -14.88 -40.14 -0.42
C ALA A 94 -13.94 -39.64 -1.53
N LEU A 95 -14.33 -39.84 -2.78
CA LEU A 95 -13.56 -39.40 -3.94
C LEU A 95 -13.74 -37.88 -4.15
N THR A 96 -12.66 -37.11 -3.98
CA THR A 96 -12.62 -35.66 -4.26
C THR A 96 -11.80 -35.39 -5.51
N ILE A 97 -12.46 -34.86 -6.56
CA ILE A 97 -11.75 -34.34 -7.74
C ILE A 97 -11.70 -32.82 -7.60
N ASN A 98 -10.52 -32.29 -7.30
CA ASN A 98 -10.34 -30.85 -7.10
C ASN A 98 -10.14 -30.13 -8.44
N HIS A 99 -11.23 -29.67 -9.04
CA HIS A 99 -11.20 -28.80 -10.22
C HIS A 99 -10.90 -27.33 -9.91
N ILE A 100 -11.02 -26.92 -8.64
CA ILE A 100 -10.85 -25.53 -8.21
C ILE A 100 -9.37 -25.16 -8.24
N LEU A 101 -8.50 -26.00 -7.66
CA LEU A 101 -7.05 -25.80 -7.64
C LEU A 101 -6.45 -25.51 -9.03
N PRO A 102 -6.64 -26.34 -10.07
CA PRO A 102 -6.07 -26.05 -11.39
C PRO A 102 -6.65 -24.79 -12.03
N THR A 103 -7.92 -24.47 -11.77
CA THR A 103 -8.57 -23.27 -12.33
C THR A 103 -8.01 -21.99 -11.71
N VAL A 104 -7.86 -21.96 -10.39
CA VAL A 104 -7.29 -20.81 -9.66
C VAL A 104 -5.81 -20.63 -10.01
N ASN A 105 -5.04 -21.72 -10.11
CA ASN A 105 -3.64 -21.66 -10.53
C ASN A 105 -3.48 -21.16 -11.97
N LEU A 106 -4.38 -21.56 -12.87
CA LEU A 106 -4.39 -21.03 -14.24
C LEU A 106 -4.63 -19.52 -14.24
N LEU A 107 -5.60 -19.04 -13.46
CA LEU A 107 -5.90 -17.61 -13.36
C LEU A 107 -4.73 -16.82 -12.78
N SER A 108 -4.07 -17.33 -11.74
CA SER A 108 -2.84 -16.74 -11.19
C SER A 108 -1.71 -16.74 -12.23
N GLY A 109 -1.61 -17.79 -13.05
CA GLY A 109 -0.67 -17.82 -14.17
C GLY A 109 -0.92 -16.72 -15.20
N MET A 110 -2.17 -16.50 -15.59
CA MET A 110 -2.57 -15.43 -16.52
C MET A 110 -2.31 -14.02 -15.97
N GLU A 111 -2.51 -13.82 -14.67
CA GLU A 111 -2.17 -12.56 -13.99
C GLU A 111 -0.67 -12.32 -14.01
N ARG A 112 0.13 -13.35 -13.72
CA ARG A 112 1.60 -13.27 -13.74
C ARG A 112 2.17 -13.02 -15.13
N GLU A 113 1.48 -13.48 -16.18
CA GLU A 113 1.85 -13.17 -17.57
C GLU A 113 1.52 -11.72 -17.93
N ASN A 114 0.39 -11.19 -17.44
CA ASN A 114 -0.07 -9.83 -17.69
C ASN A 114 0.14 -8.91 -16.47
N ARG A 115 1.38 -8.81 -15.99
CA ARG A 115 1.71 -7.93 -14.86
C ARG A 115 1.40 -6.47 -15.20
N ASN A 116 0.73 -5.80 -14.27
CA ASN A 116 0.41 -4.39 -14.39
C ASN A 116 1.59 -3.54 -13.92
N ASP A 117 2.02 -2.62 -14.78
CA ASP A 117 3.08 -1.67 -14.48
C ASP A 117 2.50 -0.31 -14.08
N ILE A 118 3.09 0.34 -13.07
CA ILE A 118 2.65 1.66 -12.61
C ILE A 118 3.29 2.73 -13.50
N LYS A 119 2.45 3.56 -14.12
CA LYS A 119 2.87 4.72 -14.88
C LYS A 119 2.09 5.96 -14.47
N VAL A 120 2.82 6.99 -14.05
CA VAL A 120 2.24 8.28 -13.68
C VAL A 120 2.17 9.15 -14.92
N TYR A 121 0.98 9.69 -15.20
CA TYR A 121 0.76 10.62 -16.30
C TYR A 121 0.73 12.07 -15.77
N PRO A 122 1.30 13.03 -16.52
CA PRO A 122 1.24 14.44 -16.12
C PRO A 122 -0.20 14.95 -16.20
N MET A 123 -0.69 15.52 -15.10
CA MET A 123 -1.99 16.22 -15.06
C MET A 123 -1.85 17.67 -15.54
N LYS A 124 -2.98 18.37 -15.72
CA LYS A 124 -3.01 19.76 -16.21
C LYS A 124 -2.13 20.67 -15.34
N GLY A 125 -1.06 21.21 -15.92
CA GLY A 125 -0.08 22.06 -15.23
C GLY A 125 1.18 21.32 -14.73
N GLY A 126 1.25 19.99 -14.88
CA GLY A 126 2.42 19.17 -14.57
C GLY A 126 3.40 19.10 -15.74
N THR A 127 4.70 19.02 -15.42
CA THR A 127 5.75 18.80 -16.43
C THR A 127 6.02 17.29 -16.57
N ALA A 128 6.23 16.81 -17.80
CA ALA A 128 6.50 15.40 -18.09
C ALA A 128 7.68 14.83 -17.28
N ILE A 129 8.74 15.62 -17.11
CA ILE A 129 9.95 15.24 -16.36
C ILE A 129 9.60 14.80 -14.93
N HIS A 130 8.68 15.49 -14.26
CA HIS A 130 8.31 15.12 -12.89
C HIS A 130 7.54 13.80 -12.86
N ALA A 131 6.65 13.57 -13.84
CA ALA A 131 5.89 12.33 -13.95
C ALA A 131 6.81 11.12 -14.23
N ASP A 132 7.85 11.32 -15.05
CA ASP A 132 8.87 10.29 -15.32
C ASP A 132 9.69 9.97 -14.07
N VAL A 133 10.08 10.99 -13.29
CA VAL A 133 10.77 10.80 -12.00
C VAL A 133 9.89 10.05 -11.01
N PHE A 134 8.61 10.42 -10.86
CA PHE A 134 7.69 9.71 -9.97
C PHE A 134 7.47 8.26 -10.41
N THR A 135 7.34 8.02 -11.72
CA THR A 135 7.23 6.67 -12.27
C THR A 135 8.47 5.84 -11.94
N GLY A 136 9.67 6.42 -12.12
CA GLY A 136 10.93 5.76 -11.77
C GLY A 136 11.04 5.44 -10.28
N LEU A 137 10.64 6.38 -9.41
CA LEU A 137 10.63 6.17 -7.96
C LEU A 137 9.66 5.06 -7.54
N SER A 138 8.43 5.06 -8.06
CA SER A 138 7.44 4.02 -7.74
C SER A 138 7.93 2.63 -8.14
N LYS A 139 8.52 2.50 -9.33
CA LYS A 139 9.10 1.23 -9.80
C LYS A 139 10.28 0.78 -8.94
N HIS A 140 11.14 1.72 -8.54
CA HIS A 140 12.25 1.41 -7.67
C HIS A 140 11.79 0.90 -6.30
N SER A 141 10.76 1.51 -5.72
CA SER A 141 10.17 1.04 -4.46
C SER A 141 9.52 -0.34 -4.59
N MET A 142 8.85 -0.63 -5.72
CA MET A 142 8.28 -1.95 -5.99
C MET A 142 9.35 -3.04 -6.12
N ASP A 143 10.44 -2.76 -6.84
CA ASP A 143 11.55 -3.71 -7.01
C ASP A 143 12.24 -4.01 -5.67
N LYS A 144 12.50 -2.96 -4.86
CA LYS A 144 13.16 -3.09 -3.56
C LYS A 144 12.39 -3.94 -2.55
N SER A 145 11.06 -3.93 -2.63
CA SER A 145 10.15 -4.67 -1.75
C SER A 145 9.72 -6.03 -2.32
N ASN A 146 10.18 -6.43 -3.52
CA ASN A 146 9.62 -7.55 -4.26
C ASN A 146 8.08 -7.44 -4.41
N GLY A 147 7.56 -6.22 -4.54
CA GLY A 147 6.13 -5.94 -4.53
C GLY A 147 5.34 -6.68 -5.61
N GLU A 148 5.97 -7.05 -6.72
CA GLU A 148 5.33 -7.87 -7.77
C GLU A 148 4.97 -9.29 -7.28
N PHE A 149 5.77 -9.87 -6.38
CA PHE A 149 5.47 -11.17 -5.80
C PHE A 149 4.32 -11.05 -4.79
N GLU A 150 4.38 -10.04 -3.92
CA GLU A 150 3.35 -9.74 -2.94
C GLU A 150 2.00 -9.43 -3.61
N GLN A 151 2.00 -8.72 -4.74
CA GLN A 151 0.81 -8.46 -5.54
C GLN A 151 0.22 -9.74 -6.16
N SER A 152 1.05 -10.62 -6.73
CA SER A 152 0.55 -11.90 -7.26
C SER A 152 -0.03 -12.79 -6.15
N MET A 153 0.54 -12.76 -4.94
CA MET A 153 -0.01 -13.48 -3.79
C MET A 153 -1.31 -12.85 -3.30
N GLN A 154 -1.38 -11.52 -3.22
CA GLN A 154 -2.61 -10.77 -2.93
C GLN A 154 -3.73 -11.10 -3.92
N PHE A 155 -3.41 -11.24 -5.21
CA PHE A 155 -4.36 -11.65 -6.24
C PHE A 155 -4.85 -13.09 -6.02
N LEU A 156 -3.96 -14.01 -5.64
CA LEU A 156 -4.33 -15.40 -5.32
C LEU A 156 -5.32 -15.46 -4.15
N ASP A 157 -5.06 -14.71 -3.07
CA ASP A 157 -5.98 -14.63 -1.93
C ASP A 157 -7.32 -13.99 -2.30
N GLY A 158 -7.27 -12.97 -3.16
CA GLY A 158 -8.47 -12.38 -3.77
C GLY A 158 -9.27 -13.41 -4.57
N GLY A 159 -8.60 -14.27 -5.33
CA GLY A 159 -9.22 -15.35 -6.11
C GLY A 159 -9.87 -16.43 -5.25
N ILE A 160 -9.28 -16.75 -4.08
CA ILE A 160 -9.78 -17.79 -3.17
C ILE A 160 -10.80 -17.21 -2.18
N GLY A 161 -10.39 -16.23 -1.38
CA GLY A 161 -11.18 -15.63 -0.29
C GLY A 161 -12.10 -14.49 -0.73
N GLY A 162 -12.01 -14.04 -1.99
CA GLY A 162 -12.79 -12.92 -2.53
C GLY A 162 -12.25 -11.53 -2.19
N LYS A 163 -11.24 -11.44 -1.30
CA LYS A 163 -10.56 -10.20 -0.95
C LYS A 163 -9.07 -10.48 -0.78
N GLY A 164 -8.24 -9.55 -1.23
CA GLY A 164 -6.81 -9.56 -1.03
C GLY A 164 -6.32 -8.14 -0.77
N TRP A 165 -5.42 -7.99 0.18
CA TRP A 165 -4.95 -6.69 0.66
C TRP A 165 -3.44 -6.56 0.54
N ILE A 166 -3.02 -5.34 0.26
CA ILE A 166 -1.61 -4.98 0.17
C ILE A 166 -1.39 -3.75 1.05
N GLY A 167 -0.48 -3.88 1.99
CA GLY A 167 -0.05 -2.81 2.88
C GLY A 167 1.12 -2.06 2.26
N LEU A 168 1.07 -0.73 2.35
CA LEU A 168 2.20 0.15 2.06
C LEU A 168 2.70 0.69 3.40
N ASP A 169 3.94 0.39 3.76
CA ASP A 169 4.55 0.89 4.99
C ASP A 169 5.93 1.48 4.72
N ILE A 170 6.49 2.19 5.70
CA ILE A 170 7.86 2.69 5.68
C ILE A 170 8.64 1.92 6.74
N SER A 171 9.49 0.99 6.28
CA SER A 171 10.38 0.24 7.15
C SER A 171 11.72 0.95 7.32
N TYR A 172 12.17 1.07 8.57
CA TYR A 172 13.47 1.65 8.92
C TYR A 172 14.54 0.59 9.21
N GLU A 173 14.27 -0.68 8.88
CA GLU A 173 15.19 -1.79 9.21
C GLU A 173 16.49 -1.73 8.39
N LYS A 174 16.39 -1.42 7.10
CA LYS A 174 17.53 -1.39 6.18
C LYS A 174 18.18 -0.01 6.09
N ASP A 175 17.38 1.05 6.10
CA ASP A 175 17.84 2.44 6.16
C ASP A 175 17.20 3.15 7.37
N PRO A 176 17.89 3.21 8.52
CA PRO A 176 17.40 3.88 9.72
C PRO A 176 17.21 5.39 9.60
N ILE A 177 17.78 6.03 8.57
CA ILE A 177 17.80 7.49 8.43
C ILE A 177 16.75 7.95 7.42
N ASN A 178 16.67 7.32 6.25
CA ASN A 178 15.74 7.75 5.20
C ASN A 178 14.44 6.94 5.18
N GLY A 179 14.44 5.72 5.73
CA GLY A 179 13.32 4.79 5.64
C GLY A 179 13.11 4.27 4.22
N ASP A 180 12.70 3.02 4.11
CA ASP A 180 12.40 2.37 2.84
C ASP A 180 10.91 2.08 2.73
N ILE A 181 10.32 2.41 1.58
CA ILE A 181 8.93 2.06 1.29
C ILE A 181 8.87 0.54 1.07
N THR A 182 8.12 -0.15 1.92
CA THR A 182 7.85 -1.57 1.81
C THR A 182 6.41 -1.81 1.36
N ILE A 183 6.26 -2.81 0.50
CA ILE A 183 4.97 -3.29 0.02
C ILE A 183 4.88 -4.73 0.50
N GLU A 184 3.88 -5.02 1.31
CA GLU A 184 3.70 -6.34 1.92
C GLU A 184 2.25 -6.80 1.76
N ARG A 185 2.06 -8.08 1.47
CA ARG A 185 0.72 -8.67 1.46
C ARG A 185 0.24 -8.85 2.90
N ASP A 186 -0.91 -8.27 3.18
CA ASP A 186 -1.63 -8.55 4.42
C ASP A 186 -2.58 -9.74 4.23
N SER A 187 -2.67 -10.58 5.26
CA SER A 187 -3.69 -11.62 5.29
C SER A 187 -5.06 -10.98 5.28
N SER A 188 -5.96 -11.49 4.43
CA SER A 188 -7.32 -10.96 4.34
C SER A 188 -8.15 -11.16 5.60
N PHE A 189 -7.73 -12.05 6.50
CA PHE A 189 -8.37 -12.22 7.79
C PHE A 189 -7.99 -11.11 8.77
N ASP A 190 -6.81 -10.52 8.63
CA ASP A 190 -6.21 -9.54 9.55
C ASP A 190 -6.72 -8.11 9.32
N ILE A 191 -7.49 -7.90 8.26
CA ILE A 191 -8.10 -6.62 7.92
C ILE A 191 -9.62 -6.75 8.02
N LYS A 192 -10.22 -5.83 8.79
CA LYS A 192 -11.66 -5.70 8.94
C LYS A 192 -12.10 -4.35 8.39
N GLU A 193 -12.87 -4.38 7.32
CA GLU A 193 -13.50 -3.18 6.78
C GLU A 193 -14.82 -2.86 7.49
N ASP A 194 -15.26 -1.60 7.36
CA ASP A 194 -16.59 -1.16 7.75
C ASP A 194 -17.67 -1.88 6.90
N PRO A 195 -18.60 -2.64 7.53
CA PRO A 195 -19.65 -3.36 6.81
C PRO A 195 -20.62 -2.45 6.04
N ASN A 196 -20.70 -1.16 6.41
CA ASN A 196 -21.57 -0.20 5.76
C ASN A 196 -20.93 0.44 4.52
N ALA A 197 -19.70 0.08 4.17
CA ALA A 197 -19.05 0.57 2.97
C ALA A 197 -19.84 0.13 1.71
N LYS A 198 -20.29 1.11 0.92
CA LYS A 198 -21.11 0.87 -0.27
C LYS A 198 -20.31 0.91 -1.56
N THR A 199 -19.17 1.59 -1.55
CA THR A 199 -18.32 1.75 -2.74
C THR A 199 -17.10 0.86 -2.62
N TYR A 200 -16.63 0.37 -3.77
CA TYR A 200 -15.37 -0.37 -3.87
C TYR A 200 -14.18 0.47 -3.37
N ASP A 201 -14.21 1.77 -3.63
CA ASP A 201 -13.28 2.72 -3.03
C ASP A 201 -13.65 2.97 -1.57
N LEU A 202 -12.96 2.27 -0.67
CA LEU A 202 -13.21 2.33 0.77
C LEU A 202 -12.94 3.72 1.33
N ASN A 203 -12.06 4.52 0.72
CA ASN A 203 -11.76 5.87 1.20
C ASN A 203 -12.97 6.82 1.13
N LYS A 204 -13.94 6.54 0.25
CA LYS A 204 -15.12 7.40 0.06
C LYS A 204 -16.29 7.03 0.97
N SER A 205 -16.43 5.75 1.30
CA SER A 205 -17.61 5.25 2.01
C SER A 205 -17.33 4.63 3.37
N ALA A 206 -16.14 4.06 3.58
CA ALA A 206 -15.81 3.40 4.83
C ALA A 206 -15.48 4.44 5.90
N LYS A 207 -16.02 4.27 7.10
CA LYS A 207 -15.70 5.14 8.24
C LYS A 207 -14.37 4.76 8.89
N TYR A 208 -14.02 3.49 8.83
CA TYR A 208 -12.81 2.95 9.43
C TYR A 208 -12.35 1.69 8.66
N ILE A 209 -11.07 1.40 8.78
CA ILE A 209 -10.46 0.12 8.43
C ILE A 209 -9.59 -0.27 9.63
N ILE A 210 -9.77 -1.49 10.13
CA ILE A 210 -9.01 -1.99 11.25
C ILE A 210 -8.05 -3.05 10.72
N ARG A 211 -6.75 -2.77 10.79
CA ARG A 211 -5.68 -3.75 10.60
C ARG A 211 -5.26 -4.23 11.99
N TYR A 212 -5.32 -5.52 12.23
CA TYR A 212 -4.83 -6.13 13.46
C TYR A 212 -3.74 -7.14 13.13
N TYR A 213 -2.67 -7.13 13.89
CA TYR A 213 -1.59 -8.08 13.72
C TYR A 213 -1.71 -9.17 14.78
N TRP A 214 -1.77 -10.42 14.34
CA TRP A 214 -1.43 -11.54 15.22
C TRP A 214 0.09 -11.66 15.25
N GLY A 215 0.69 -11.22 16.36
CA GLY A 215 2.07 -11.54 16.72
C GLY A 215 2.17 -12.94 17.27
#